data_AF-A0A133UG82-F1
#
_entry.id   AF-A0A133UG82-F1
#
_cell.length_a   1.000
_cell.length_b   1.000
_cell.length_c   1.000
_cell.angle_alpha   90.00
_cell.angle_beta   90.00
_cell.angle_gamma   90.00
#
_symmetry.space_group_name_H-M   'P 1'
#
loop_
_entity.id
_entity.type
_entity.pdbx_description
1 polymer ?
#
loop_
_entity_poly.entity_id
_entity_poly.type
_entity_poly.pdbx_seq_one_letter_code
_entity_poly.pdbx_strand_id
1 'polypeptide(L)'
;RKKRIRRKINSTISDLFRPLRKMNKMIERDEHMVNREVLDALDMYLDDPVEAALSESEDLPKLKSMLGELRVLLNDKMKLSDRERKKRLEEVGEIIENKKIEKLREKYFRIEENREKLKEERESSSLLRKKNNLEKSVQNKKSELKKLENKIDSLKEDLDELNNQIENKEKEIQEKTRTLLDVEIESL
;
A
#
# COMPACT_ATOMS: atom_id res chain seq x y z
N ARG A 1 13.99 -1.57 -6.57
CA ARG A 1 14.29 -2.57 -7.64
C ARG A 1 13.17 -2.67 -8.68
N LYS A 2 11.89 -2.90 -8.32
CA LYS A 2 10.73 -2.90 -9.24
C LYS A 2 10.65 -1.68 -10.17
N LYS A 3 10.74 -0.45 -9.61
CA LYS A 3 10.77 0.80 -10.39
C LYS A 3 11.86 0.82 -11.48
N ARG A 4 13.03 0.22 -11.22
CA ARG A 4 14.13 0.12 -12.20
C ARG A 4 13.79 -0.86 -13.33
N ILE A 5 13.11 -1.96 -13.03
CA ILE A 5 12.64 -2.92 -14.05
C ILE A 5 11.55 -2.29 -14.90
N ARG A 6 10.53 -1.64 -14.31
CA ARG A 6 9.49 -0.89 -15.04
C ARG A 6 10.11 0.13 -16.00
N ARG A 7 11.09 0.92 -15.55
CA ARG A 7 11.82 1.86 -16.42
C ARG A 7 12.55 1.18 -17.58
N LYS A 8 13.16 0.00 -17.35
CA LYS A 8 13.86 -0.75 -18.41
C LYS A 8 12.89 -1.34 -19.44
N ILE A 9 11.74 -1.85 -18.99
CA ILE A 9 10.67 -2.32 -19.89
C ILE A 9 10.22 -1.13 -20.74
N ASN A 10 9.88 -0.01 -20.09
CA ASN A 10 9.46 1.21 -20.77
C ASN A 10 10.48 1.66 -21.81
N SER A 11 11.76 1.84 -21.43
CA SER A 11 12.77 2.33 -22.37
C SER A 11 12.93 1.39 -23.58
N THR A 12 12.97 0.07 -23.34
CA THR A 12 13.18 -0.91 -24.40
C THR A 12 12.04 -0.90 -25.43
N ILE A 13 10.80 -0.73 -24.99
CA ILE A 13 9.64 -0.68 -25.89
C ILE A 13 9.48 0.72 -26.50
N SER A 14 9.69 1.77 -25.71
CA SER A 14 9.58 3.17 -26.16
C SER A 14 10.59 3.55 -27.23
N ASP A 15 11.75 2.88 -27.29
CA ASP A 15 12.70 3.05 -28.40
C ASP A 15 12.05 2.75 -29.76
N LEU A 16 11.05 1.84 -29.79
CA LEU A 16 10.28 1.47 -30.98
C LEU A 16 8.97 2.27 -31.16
N PHE A 17 8.64 3.23 -30.30
CA PHE A 17 7.37 3.97 -30.42
C PHE A 17 7.22 4.73 -31.72
N ARG A 18 8.31 5.34 -32.23
CA ARG A 18 8.26 6.07 -33.49
C ARG A 18 7.90 5.15 -34.67
N PRO A 19 8.60 4.02 -34.90
CA PRO A 19 8.21 3.11 -35.97
C PRO A 19 6.86 2.43 -35.71
N LEU A 20 6.47 2.13 -34.47
CA LEU A 20 5.13 1.61 -34.12
C LEU A 20 4.00 2.61 -34.44
N ARG A 21 4.16 3.89 -34.09
CA ARG A 21 3.19 4.93 -34.48
C ARG A 21 3.09 5.10 -35.99
N LYS A 22 4.20 4.91 -36.72
CA LYS A 22 4.19 4.95 -38.18
C LYS A 22 3.43 3.75 -38.74
N MET A 23 3.62 2.56 -38.19
CA MET A 23 2.81 1.38 -38.50
C MET A 23 1.32 1.66 -38.27
N ASN A 24 0.95 2.21 -37.09
CA ASN A 24 -0.44 2.58 -36.79
C ASN A 24 -1.04 3.53 -37.84
N LYS A 25 -0.28 4.55 -38.25
CA LYS A 25 -0.72 5.49 -39.29
C LYS A 25 -0.86 4.86 -40.67
N MET A 26 -0.03 3.89 -41.01
CA MET A 26 -0.15 3.16 -42.28
C MET A 26 -1.42 2.31 -42.28
N ILE A 27 -1.77 1.71 -41.14
CA ILE A 27 -3.01 0.97 -40.93
C ILE A 27 -4.22 1.91 -41.03
N GLU A 28 -4.21 3.04 -40.32
CA GLU A 28 -5.29 4.05 -40.35
C GLU A 28 -5.60 4.59 -41.76
N ARG A 29 -4.64 4.50 -42.68
CA ARG A 29 -4.74 4.98 -44.07
C ARG A 29 -5.01 3.86 -45.07
N ASP A 30 -5.28 2.64 -44.60
CA ASP A 30 -5.43 1.44 -45.41
C ASP A 30 -4.21 1.13 -46.31
N GLU A 31 -3.02 1.68 -45.99
CA GLU A 31 -1.76 1.39 -46.68
C GLU A 31 -1.18 0.02 -46.26
N HIS A 32 -1.66 -0.53 -45.14
CA HIS A 32 -1.24 -1.81 -44.60
C HIS A 32 -2.33 -2.46 -43.75
N MET A 33 -2.74 -3.68 -44.12
CA MET A 33 -3.70 -4.46 -43.34
C MET A 33 -2.98 -5.36 -42.33
N VAL A 34 -3.52 -5.44 -41.12
CA VAL A 34 -3.04 -6.30 -40.04
C VAL A 34 -4.21 -7.02 -39.40
N ASN A 35 -3.93 -8.08 -38.65
CA ASN A 35 -4.97 -8.77 -37.89
C ASN A 35 -5.39 -7.93 -36.66
N ARG A 36 -6.55 -8.28 -36.07
CA ARG A 36 -7.07 -7.59 -34.88
C ARG A 36 -6.11 -7.65 -33.69
N GLU A 37 -5.39 -8.75 -33.53
CA GLU A 37 -4.44 -8.93 -32.43
C GLU A 37 -3.31 -7.89 -32.46
N VAL A 38 -2.81 -7.56 -33.66
CA VAL A 38 -1.78 -6.53 -33.85
C VAL A 38 -2.33 -5.13 -33.59
N LEU A 39 -3.60 -4.85 -33.93
CA LEU A 39 -4.26 -3.58 -33.59
C LEU A 39 -4.41 -3.42 -32.08
N ASP A 40 -4.98 -4.42 -31.42
CA ASP A 40 -5.15 -4.42 -29.97
C ASP A 40 -3.78 -4.26 -29.26
N ALA A 41 -2.74 -4.93 -29.78
CA ALA A 41 -1.38 -4.80 -29.26
C ALA A 41 -0.83 -3.37 -29.42
N LEU A 42 -1.03 -2.75 -30.59
CA LEU A 42 -0.61 -1.37 -30.87
C LEU A 42 -1.22 -0.40 -29.86
N ASP A 43 -2.53 -0.49 -29.65
CA ASP A 43 -3.24 0.39 -28.71
C ASP A 43 -2.71 0.23 -27.28
N MET A 44 -2.59 -1.02 -26.81
CA MET A 44 -2.10 -1.31 -25.46
C MET A 44 -0.65 -0.84 -25.24
N TYR A 45 0.25 -1.15 -26.17
CA TYR A 45 1.68 -0.88 -26.00
C TYR A 45 2.08 0.56 -26.30
N LEU A 46 1.32 1.29 -27.11
CA LEU A 46 1.55 2.72 -27.35
C LEU A 46 1.04 3.59 -26.20
N ASP A 47 0.02 3.14 -25.47
CA ASP A 47 -0.53 3.82 -24.29
C ASP A 47 0.36 3.61 -23.05
N ASP A 48 0.41 2.38 -22.52
CA ASP A 48 1.29 2.01 -21.40
C ASP A 48 2.06 0.71 -21.70
N PRO A 49 3.31 0.79 -22.18
CA PRO A 49 4.09 -0.38 -22.56
C PRO A 49 4.49 -1.23 -21.35
N VAL A 50 4.54 -0.64 -20.16
CA VAL A 50 4.89 -1.36 -18.94
C VAL A 50 3.70 -2.17 -18.47
N GLU A 51 2.52 -1.55 -18.40
CA GLU A 51 1.32 -2.23 -17.94
C GLU A 51 0.89 -3.31 -18.94
N ALA A 52 0.97 -3.03 -20.25
CA ALA A 52 0.74 -4.03 -21.30
C ALA A 52 1.67 -5.25 -21.13
N ALA A 53 2.98 -5.03 -20.97
CA ALA A 53 3.93 -6.11 -20.78
C ALA A 53 3.74 -6.91 -19.48
N LEU A 54 3.20 -6.30 -18.42
CA LEU A 54 3.00 -7.00 -17.15
C LEU A 54 1.67 -7.78 -17.11
N SER A 55 0.62 -7.25 -17.76
CA SER A 55 -0.74 -7.80 -17.77
C SER A 55 -1.00 -8.86 -18.84
N GLU A 56 -0.20 -8.90 -19.90
CA GLU A 56 -0.32 -9.89 -20.98
C GLU A 56 -0.01 -11.33 -20.52
N SER A 57 -0.33 -12.37 -21.30
CA SER A 57 0.08 -13.76 -21.00
C SER A 57 1.61 -13.96 -21.05
N GLU A 58 2.12 -14.98 -20.36
CA GLU A 58 3.56 -15.18 -20.05
C GLU A 58 4.50 -14.99 -21.26
N ASP A 59 4.13 -15.57 -22.41
CA ASP A 59 4.92 -15.55 -23.64
C ASP A 59 4.81 -14.26 -24.47
N LEU A 60 4.07 -13.26 -24.01
CA LEU A 60 3.88 -11.98 -24.71
C LEU A 60 3.48 -12.15 -26.20
N PRO A 61 2.46 -12.96 -26.53
CA PRO A 61 2.05 -13.24 -27.91
C PRO A 61 1.64 -11.99 -28.70
N LYS A 62 0.90 -11.06 -28.11
CA LYS A 62 0.49 -9.79 -28.74
C LYS A 62 1.69 -8.90 -29.03
N LEU A 63 2.62 -8.78 -28.08
CA LEU A 63 3.89 -8.07 -28.31
C LEU A 63 4.67 -8.68 -29.47
N LYS A 64 4.79 -10.01 -29.50
CA LYS A 64 5.51 -10.74 -30.55
C LYS A 64 4.84 -10.57 -31.92
N SER A 65 3.52 -10.67 -32.00
CA SER A 65 2.76 -10.44 -33.24
C SER A 65 2.96 -9.01 -33.74
N MET A 66 2.79 -8.01 -32.87
CA MET A 66 3.00 -6.60 -33.22
C MET A 66 4.43 -6.33 -33.74
N LEU A 67 5.44 -6.84 -33.04
CA LEU A 67 6.83 -6.64 -33.43
C LEU A 67 7.23 -7.46 -34.66
N GLY A 68 6.59 -8.61 -34.87
CA GLY A 68 6.72 -9.41 -36.09
C GLY A 68 6.24 -8.63 -37.31
N GLU A 69 5.06 -8.02 -37.21
CA GLU A 69 4.53 -7.15 -38.27
C GLU A 69 5.41 -5.92 -38.49
N LEU A 70 5.87 -5.30 -37.40
CA LEU A 70 6.81 -4.18 -37.49
C LEU A 70 8.10 -4.58 -38.24
N ARG A 71 8.63 -5.79 -37.99
CA ARG A 71 9.82 -6.32 -38.67
C ARG A 71 9.61 -6.41 -40.19
N VAL A 72 8.45 -6.90 -40.62
CA VAL A 72 8.08 -6.97 -42.06
C VAL A 72 8.04 -5.57 -42.67
N LEU A 73 7.39 -4.62 -42.01
CA LEU A 73 7.33 -3.24 -42.50
C LEU A 73 8.69 -2.56 -42.58
N LEU A 74 9.55 -2.77 -41.58
CA LEU A 74 10.90 -2.22 -41.57
C LEU A 74 11.74 -2.75 -42.75
N ASN A 75 11.52 -3.97 -43.20
CA ASN A 75 12.28 -4.56 -44.30
C ASN A 75 11.92 -4.00 -45.67
N ASP A 76 10.64 -3.79 -45.98
CA ASP A 76 10.25 -3.53 -47.38
C ASP A 76 9.34 -2.31 -47.59
N LYS A 77 8.57 -1.88 -46.59
CA LYS A 77 7.49 -0.90 -46.78
C LYS A 77 7.76 0.45 -46.12
N MET A 78 8.56 0.47 -45.06
CA MET A 78 8.79 1.68 -44.30
C MET A 78 9.96 2.48 -44.90
N LYS A 79 9.67 3.67 -45.43
CA LYS A 79 10.71 4.61 -45.88
C LYS A 79 11.55 5.08 -44.68
N LEU A 80 12.71 4.45 -44.47
CA LEU A 80 13.72 4.74 -43.46
C LEU A 80 15.12 4.64 -44.07
N SER A 81 16.07 5.37 -43.49
CA SER A 81 17.49 5.22 -43.84
C SER A 81 17.97 3.82 -43.44
N ASP A 82 18.96 3.27 -44.17
CA ASP A 82 19.49 1.93 -43.89
C ASP A 82 20.04 1.80 -42.47
N ARG A 83 20.70 2.87 -41.98
CA ARG A 83 21.21 2.92 -40.61
C ARG A 83 20.09 2.86 -39.57
N GLU A 84 19.02 3.62 -39.77
CA GLU A 84 17.88 3.60 -38.85
C GLU A 84 17.16 2.25 -38.91
N ARG A 85 16.91 1.75 -40.12
CA ARG A 85 16.29 0.44 -40.36
C ARG A 85 17.03 -0.68 -39.64
N LYS A 86 18.35 -0.77 -39.83
CA LYS A 86 19.19 -1.77 -39.17
C LYS A 86 19.08 -1.69 -37.66
N LYS A 87 19.18 -0.48 -37.09
CA LYS A 87 19.04 -0.27 -35.65
C LYS A 87 17.67 -0.73 -35.11
N ARG A 88 16.57 -0.41 -35.82
CA ARG A 88 15.22 -0.84 -35.39
C ARG A 88 15.01 -2.34 -35.50
N LEU A 89 15.56 -2.97 -36.53
CA LEU A 89 15.54 -4.42 -36.67
C LEU A 89 16.34 -5.11 -35.55
N GLU A 90 17.49 -4.57 -35.16
CA GLU A 90 18.27 -5.04 -34.01
C GLU A 90 17.45 -4.91 -32.71
N GLU A 91 16.81 -3.76 -32.47
CA GLU A 91 15.94 -3.54 -31.29
C GLU A 91 14.76 -4.53 -31.25
N VAL A 92 14.10 -4.77 -32.39
CA VAL A 92 13.03 -5.79 -32.51
C VAL A 92 13.55 -7.19 -32.24
N GLY A 93 14.71 -7.54 -32.80
CA GLY A 93 15.38 -8.83 -32.56
C GLY A 93 15.74 -9.04 -31.09
N GLU A 94 16.23 -8.01 -30.41
CA GLU A 94 16.50 -8.09 -28.97
C GLU A 94 15.23 -8.41 -28.14
N ILE A 95 14.08 -7.90 -28.54
CA ILE A 95 12.83 -8.14 -27.82
C ILE A 95 12.30 -9.55 -28.11
N ILE A 96 12.20 -9.94 -29.39
CA ILE A 96 11.62 -11.22 -29.81
C ILE A 96 12.59 -12.40 -29.56
N GLU A 97 13.81 -12.31 -30.07
CA GLU A 97 14.76 -13.43 -30.13
C GLU A 97 15.53 -13.56 -28.81
N ASN A 98 16.02 -12.44 -28.27
CA ASN A 98 16.75 -12.45 -26.99
C ASN A 98 15.84 -12.42 -25.76
N LYS A 99 14.51 -12.38 -25.96
CA LYS A 99 13.49 -12.42 -24.90
C LYS A 99 13.72 -11.37 -23.83
N LYS A 100 14.18 -10.17 -24.23
CA LYS A 100 14.62 -9.12 -23.30
C LYS A 100 13.49 -8.66 -22.37
N ILE A 101 12.27 -8.54 -22.89
CA ILE A 101 11.09 -8.15 -22.10
C ILE A 101 10.62 -9.30 -21.20
N GLU A 102 10.56 -10.54 -21.69
CA GLU A 102 10.24 -11.73 -20.88
C GLU A 102 11.16 -11.83 -19.65
N LYS A 103 12.49 -11.73 -19.86
CA LYS A 103 13.49 -11.77 -18.77
C LYS A 103 13.32 -10.63 -17.76
N LEU A 104 12.90 -9.45 -18.20
CA LEU A 104 12.62 -8.32 -17.30
C LEU A 104 11.34 -8.57 -16.51
N ARG A 105 10.31 -9.11 -17.15
CA ARG A 105 9.03 -9.47 -16.56
C ARG A 105 9.16 -10.57 -15.51
N GLU A 106 9.88 -11.66 -15.80
CA GLU A 106 10.19 -12.70 -14.82
C GLU A 106 10.88 -12.12 -13.57
N LYS A 107 11.87 -11.24 -13.78
CA LYS A 107 12.54 -10.55 -12.66
C LYS A 107 11.60 -9.65 -11.89
N TYR A 108 10.60 -9.05 -12.54
CA TYR A 108 9.58 -8.25 -11.86
C TYR A 108 8.75 -9.12 -10.92
N PHE A 109 8.19 -10.22 -11.43
CA PHE A 109 7.33 -11.10 -10.65
C PHE A 109 8.07 -11.84 -9.54
N ARG A 110 9.32 -12.27 -9.76
CA ARG A 110 10.15 -12.81 -8.67
C ARG A 110 10.35 -11.79 -7.53
N ILE A 111 10.42 -10.50 -7.82
CA ILE A 111 10.52 -9.46 -6.79
C ILE A 111 9.16 -9.16 -6.15
N GLU A 112 8.05 -9.29 -6.88
CA GLU A 112 6.69 -9.28 -6.32
C GLU A 112 6.52 -10.40 -5.29
N GLU A 113 6.73 -11.63 -5.72
CA GLU A 113 6.55 -12.83 -4.90
C GLU A 113 7.43 -12.79 -3.64
N ASN A 114 8.72 -12.46 -3.78
CA ASN A 114 9.60 -12.33 -2.61
C ASN A 114 9.16 -11.23 -1.65
N ARG A 115 8.58 -10.14 -2.15
CA ARG A 115 8.06 -9.07 -1.29
C ARG A 115 6.82 -9.53 -0.54
N GLU A 116 5.96 -10.29 -1.20
CA GLU A 116 4.75 -10.85 -0.59
C GLU A 116 5.10 -11.86 0.50
N LYS A 117 6.01 -12.81 0.22
CA LYS A 117 6.55 -13.75 1.22
C LYS A 117 7.14 -13.03 2.44
N LEU A 118 8.00 -12.03 2.21
CA LEU A 118 8.57 -11.24 3.31
C LEU A 118 7.51 -10.46 4.11
N LYS A 119 6.41 -10.06 3.46
CA LYS A 119 5.29 -9.38 4.14
C LYS A 119 4.52 -10.37 5.00
N GLU A 120 4.20 -11.55 4.47
CA GLU A 120 3.56 -12.64 5.20
C GLU A 120 4.41 -13.12 6.39
N GLU A 121 5.72 -13.30 6.20
CA GLU A 121 6.66 -13.62 7.27
C GLU A 121 6.68 -12.54 8.36
N ARG A 122 6.66 -11.26 7.96
CA ARG A 122 6.61 -10.14 8.91
C ARG A 122 5.29 -10.12 9.71
N GLU A 123 4.16 -10.34 9.05
CA GLU A 123 2.83 -10.34 9.68
C GLU A 123 2.62 -11.57 10.57
N SER A 124 3.13 -12.72 10.15
CA SER A 124 3.12 -13.96 10.94
C SER A 124 4.19 -13.97 12.04
N SER A 125 5.13 -13.03 12.03
CA SER A 125 6.22 -13.01 13.00
C SER A 125 5.70 -12.95 14.44
N SER A 126 6.22 -13.86 15.25
CA SER A 126 5.88 -13.95 16.68
C SER A 126 6.21 -12.67 17.43
N LEU A 127 7.21 -11.91 16.98
CA LEU A 127 7.60 -10.61 17.53
C LEU A 127 6.51 -9.56 17.34
N LEU A 128 5.89 -9.48 16.15
CA LEU A 128 4.83 -8.50 15.89
C LEU A 128 3.56 -8.84 16.68
N ARG A 129 3.23 -10.13 16.79
CA ARG A 129 2.16 -10.61 17.69
C ARG A 129 2.44 -10.26 19.15
N LYS A 130 3.65 -10.54 19.64
CA LYS A 130 4.06 -10.20 21.01
C LYS A 130 3.97 -8.70 21.27
N LYS A 131 4.44 -7.86 20.34
CA LYS A 131 4.33 -6.40 20.42
C LYS A 131 2.87 -5.96 20.56
N ASN A 132 1.99 -6.42 19.68
CA ASN A 132 0.56 -6.04 19.71
C ASN A 132 -0.12 -6.47 21.02
N ASN A 133 0.22 -7.66 21.54
CA ASN A 133 -0.30 -8.13 22.82
C ASN A 133 0.20 -7.27 24.00
N LEU A 134 1.47 -6.88 23.99
CA LEU A 134 2.04 -5.98 24.99
C LEU A 134 1.39 -4.60 24.94
N GLU A 135 1.18 -4.02 23.75
CA GLU A 135 0.51 -2.72 23.59
C GLU A 135 -0.92 -2.76 24.14
N LYS A 136 -1.70 -3.81 23.83
CA LYS A 136 -3.04 -4.02 24.41
C LYS A 136 -3.00 -4.16 25.92
N SER A 137 -2.05 -4.93 26.45
CA SER A 137 -1.89 -5.11 27.90
C SER A 137 -1.57 -3.79 28.61
N VAL A 138 -0.67 -2.97 28.04
CA VAL A 138 -0.35 -1.64 28.55
C VAL A 138 -1.57 -0.72 28.52
N GLN A 139 -2.35 -0.72 27.44
CA GLN A 139 -3.55 0.10 27.33
C GLN A 139 -4.62 -0.30 28.36
N ASN A 140 -4.84 -1.59 28.55
CA ASN A 140 -5.77 -2.11 29.55
C ASN A 140 -5.32 -1.70 30.96
N LYS A 141 -4.06 -1.91 31.31
CA LYS A 141 -3.51 -1.50 32.61
C LYS A 141 -3.61 0.00 32.85
N LYS A 142 -3.39 0.84 31.82
CA LYS A 142 -3.60 2.30 31.93
C LYS A 142 -5.06 2.64 32.22
N SER A 143 -6.01 1.95 31.59
CA SER A 143 -7.43 2.17 31.84
C SER A 143 -7.86 1.72 33.24
N GLU A 144 -7.28 0.63 33.75
CA GLU A 144 -7.50 0.15 35.12
C GLU A 144 -6.93 1.11 36.14
N LEU A 145 -5.69 1.61 35.93
CA LEU A 145 -5.10 2.64 36.79
C LEU A 145 -5.99 3.86 36.89
N LYS A 146 -6.48 4.38 35.76
CA LYS A 146 -7.38 5.54 35.76
C LYS A 146 -8.68 5.29 36.53
N LYS A 147 -9.25 4.07 36.44
CA LYS A 147 -10.44 3.69 37.22
C LYS A 147 -10.14 3.63 38.72
N LEU A 148 -8.97 3.11 39.09
CA LEU A 148 -8.54 3.03 40.48
C LEU A 148 -8.26 4.42 41.06
N GLU A 149 -7.61 5.31 40.31
CA GLU A 149 -7.39 6.71 40.68
C GLU A 149 -8.71 7.43 40.95
N ASN A 150 -9.66 7.35 40.01
CA ASN A 150 -10.99 7.94 40.20
C ASN A 150 -11.72 7.38 41.43
N LYS A 151 -11.55 6.09 41.73
CA LYS A 151 -12.17 5.45 42.90
C LYS A 151 -11.50 5.86 44.21
N ILE A 152 -10.19 6.10 44.19
CA ILE A 152 -9.46 6.65 45.34
C ILE A 152 -9.96 8.07 45.61
N ASP A 153 -10.14 8.89 44.57
CA ASP A 153 -10.59 10.26 44.73
C ASP A 153 -12.03 10.32 45.26
N SER A 154 -12.95 9.48 44.74
CA SER A 154 -14.31 9.42 45.28
C SER A 154 -14.34 8.96 46.75
N LEU A 155 -13.51 7.97 47.11
CA LEU A 155 -13.43 7.49 48.50
C LEU A 155 -12.85 8.54 49.45
N LYS A 156 -11.99 9.45 48.96
CA LYS A 156 -11.51 10.59 49.76
C LYS A 156 -12.60 11.61 49.99
N GLU A 157 -13.38 11.94 48.95
CA GLU A 157 -14.54 12.83 49.07
C GLU A 157 -15.56 12.27 50.07
N ASP A 158 -15.87 10.98 49.99
CA ASP A 158 -16.76 10.29 50.94
C ASP A 158 -16.21 10.35 52.38
N LEU A 159 -14.89 10.20 52.56
CA LEU A 159 -14.21 10.29 53.86
C LEU A 159 -14.30 11.69 54.45
N ASP A 160 -14.06 12.72 53.63
CA ASP A 160 -14.15 14.12 54.05
C ASP A 160 -15.59 14.48 54.44
N GLU A 161 -16.59 13.98 53.69
CA GLU A 161 -18.00 14.16 54.05
C GLU A 161 -18.35 13.48 55.38
N LEU A 162 -17.92 12.24 55.59
CA LEU A 162 -18.12 11.52 56.85
C LEU A 162 -17.44 12.22 58.03
N ASN A 163 -16.22 12.74 57.85
CA ASN A 163 -15.52 13.52 58.89
C ASN A 163 -16.30 14.78 59.25
N ASN A 164 -16.80 15.53 58.26
CA ASN A 164 -17.66 16.69 58.49
C ASN A 164 -18.96 16.32 59.23
N GLN A 165 -19.57 15.18 58.90
CA GLN A 165 -20.75 14.69 59.61
C GLN A 165 -20.44 14.32 61.07
N ILE A 166 -19.29 13.70 61.34
CA ILE A 166 -18.84 13.39 62.70
C ILE A 166 -18.63 14.68 63.49
N GLU A 167 -17.88 15.64 62.96
CA GLU A 167 -17.63 16.93 63.65
C GLU A 167 -18.94 17.67 63.97
N ASN A 168 -19.89 17.67 63.03
CA ASN A 168 -21.19 18.31 63.26
C ASN A 168 -21.99 17.59 64.36
N LYS A 169 -22.00 16.25 64.36
CA LYS A 169 -22.64 15.48 65.44
C LYS A 169 -21.96 15.67 66.78
N GLU A 170 -20.64 15.76 66.83
CA GLU A 170 -19.90 16.07 68.06
C GLU A 170 -20.29 17.43 68.63
N LYS A 171 -20.39 18.47 67.77
CA LYS A 171 -20.87 19.80 68.16
C LYS A 171 -22.30 19.75 68.69
N GLU A 172 -23.22 19.07 67.99
CA GLU A 172 -24.60 18.91 68.46
C GLU A 172 -24.68 18.19 69.82
N ILE A 173 -23.88 17.15 70.03
CA ILE A 173 -23.80 16.44 71.31
C ILE A 173 -23.29 17.38 72.41
N GLN A 174 -22.24 18.16 72.15
CA GLN A 174 -21.71 19.12 73.12
C GLN A 174 -22.73 20.19 73.49
N GLU A 175 -23.46 20.75 72.52
CA GLU A 175 -24.54 21.72 72.76
C GLU A 175 -25.69 21.12 73.56
N LYS A 176 -26.15 19.92 73.20
CA LYS A 176 -27.19 19.20 73.97
C LYS A 176 -26.75 18.86 75.39
N THR A 177 -25.48 18.52 75.58
CA THR A 177 -24.93 18.22 76.91
C THR A 177 -24.83 19.47 77.77
N ARG A 178 -24.39 20.62 77.20
CA ARG A 178 -24.39 21.90 77.90
C ARG A 178 -25.78 22.34 78.32
N THR A 179 -26.75 22.27 77.41
CA THR A 179 -28.14 22.62 77.72
C THR A 179 -28.75 21.72 78.79
N LEU A 180 -28.46 20.42 78.81
CA LEU A 180 -28.90 19.53 79.89
C LEU A 180 -28.28 19.89 81.25
N LEU A 181 -26.97 20.16 81.28
CA LEU A 181 -26.24 20.51 82.50
C LEU A 181 -26.62 21.88 83.05
N ASP A 182 -26.84 22.88 82.20
CA ASP A 182 -27.29 24.21 82.62
C ASP A 182 -28.70 24.16 83.22
N VAL A 183 -29.58 23.31 82.68
CA VAL A 183 -30.94 23.09 83.23
C VAL A 183 -30.90 22.39 84.60
N GLU A 184 -29.96 21.47 84.82
CA GLU A 184 -29.78 20.86 86.15
C GLU A 184 -29.27 21.86 87.20
N ILE A 185 -28.41 22.82 86.82
CA ILE A 185 -27.87 23.84 87.73
C ILE A 185 -28.90 24.92 88.10
N GLU A 186 -29.83 25.29 87.20
CA GLU A 186 -30.93 26.21 87.53
C GLU A 186 -32.03 25.57 88.40
N SER A 187 -32.05 24.24 88.51
CA SER A 187 -33.07 23.49 89.27
C SER A 187 -32.67 23.13 90.72
N LEU A 188 -31.51 23.58 91.18
CA LEU A 188 -30.96 23.38 92.54
C LEU A 188 -30.97 24.70 93.34
#